data_AF-A0A726VYW8-F1
#
_entry.id   AF-A0A726VYW8-F1
#
_cell.length_a   1.000
_cell.length_b   1.000
_cell.length_c   1.000
_cell.angle_alpha   90.00
_cell.angle_beta   90.00
_cell.angle_gamma   90.00
#
_symmetry.space_group_name_H-M   'P 1'
#
loop_
_entity.id
_entity.type
_entity.pdbx_description
1 polymer ?
#
loop_
_entity_poly.entity_id
_entity_poly.type
_entity_poly.pdbx_seq_one_letter_code
_entity_poly.pdbx_strand_id
1 'polypeptide(L)'
;MRWIRINILKCTLVFCLACGFSFAKTPCTNMSDKLSATQRDSLQNNIKRQLKTERLNILEFFKEQNSSIVYIETYGADEAFVFYSGDEFKDDFITIWSGAAEISEEKI
;
A
#
# COMPACT_ATOMS: atom_id res chain seq x y z
N MET A 1 39.34 -31.44 36.58
CA MET A 1 38.54 -30.22 36.30
C MET A 1 38.93 -29.51 34.99
N ARG A 2 39.25 -30.23 33.89
CA ARG A 2 39.61 -29.62 32.58
C ARG A 2 38.60 -29.93 31.45
N TRP A 3 37.73 -30.91 31.67
CA TRP A 3 36.74 -31.38 30.69
C TRP A 3 35.41 -30.60 30.73
N ILE A 4 35.03 -30.04 31.89
CA ILE A 4 33.75 -29.32 32.05
C ILE A 4 33.76 -27.95 31.36
N ARG A 5 34.93 -27.29 31.27
CA ARG A 5 35.07 -25.96 30.65
C ARG A 5 34.99 -25.98 29.11
N ILE A 6 35.30 -27.10 28.46
CA ILE A 6 35.30 -27.21 26.99
C ILE A 6 33.86 -27.35 26.45
N ASN A 7 32.96 -28.03 27.18
CA ASN A 7 31.57 -28.20 26.76
C ASN A 7 30.74 -26.91 26.89
N ILE A 8 31.01 -26.10 27.92
CA ILE A 8 30.29 -24.82 28.11
C ILE A 8 30.63 -23.83 27.00
N LEU A 9 31.90 -23.79 26.55
CA LEU A 9 32.36 -22.89 25.48
C LEU A 9 31.84 -23.28 24.09
N LYS A 10 31.65 -24.59 23.83
CA LYS A 10 31.02 -25.06 22.59
C LYS A 10 29.51 -24.76 22.55
N CYS A 11 28.82 -24.85 23.69
CA CYS A 11 27.38 -24.58 23.76
C CYS A 11 27.02 -23.11 23.51
N THR A 12 27.83 -22.14 23.95
CA THR A 12 27.57 -20.71 23.72
C THR A 12 27.74 -20.26 22.28
N LEU A 13 28.69 -20.86 21.53
CA LEU A 13 28.93 -20.53 20.12
C LEU A 13 27.83 -21.05 19.19
N VAL A 14 27.15 -22.12 19.55
CA VAL A 14 26.01 -22.68 18.79
C VAL A 14 24.74 -21.85 18.97
N PHE A 15 24.57 -21.18 20.11
CA PHE A 15 23.34 -20.43 20.41
C PHE A 15 23.24 -19.11 19.62
N CYS A 16 24.36 -18.46 19.29
CA CYS A 16 24.35 -17.21 18.51
C CYS A 16 24.13 -17.41 17.00
N LEU A 17 24.36 -18.63 16.47
CA LEU A 17 24.14 -18.96 15.05
C LEU A 17 22.69 -19.32 14.72
N ALA A 18 21.84 -19.52 15.75
CA ALA A 18 20.42 -19.87 15.58
C ALA A 18 19.48 -18.65 15.58
N CYS A 19 19.99 -17.44 15.83
CA CYS A 19 19.22 -16.21 15.66
C CYS A 19 19.18 -15.83 14.18
N GLY A 20 18.36 -16.54 13.41
CA GLY A 20 17.96 -16.06 12.09
C GLY A 20 17.34 -14.67 12.24
N PHE A 21 17.85 -13.69 11.48
CA PHE A 21 17.27 -12.36 11.43
C PHE A 21 15.83 -12.47 10.94
N SER A 22 14.88 -12.50 11.88
CA SER A 22 13.46 -12.38 11.55
C SER A 22 13.22 -10.91 11.26
N PHE A 23 13.33 -10.53 9.98
CA PHE A 23 12.80 -9.25 9.54
C PHE A 23 11.29 -9.28 9.75
N ALA A 24 10.80 -8.47 10.68
CA ALA A 24 9.38 -8.29 10.86
C ALA A 24 8.77 -7.84 9.52
N LYS A 25 7.68 -8.48 9.09
CA LYS A 25 6.93 -8.02 7.91
C LYS A 25 6.58 -6.55 8.13
N THR A 26 6.94 -5.70 7.18
CA THR A 26 6.51 -4.30 7.20
C THR A 26 4.99 -4.26 6.97
N PRO A 27 4.28 -3.24 7.47
CA PRO A 27 2.84 -3.09 7.24
C PRO A 27 2.46 -3.20 5.76
N CYS A 28 3.35 -2.78 4.85
CA CYS A 28 3.10 -2.79 3.40
C CYS A 28 3.44 -4.12 2.70
N THR A 29 3.84 -5.19 3.42
CA THR A 29 4.35 -6.43 2.79
C THR A 29 3.35 -7.10 1.86
N ASN A 30 2.04 -6.97 2.13
CA ASN A 30 0.97 -7.57 1.32
C ASN A 30 0.27 -6.56 0.40
N MET A 31 0.77 -5.32 0.34
CA MET A 31 0.19 -4.28 -0.48
C MET A 31 0.52 -4.53 -1.95
N SER A 32 -0.50 -4.55 -2.81
CA SER A 32 -0.29 -4.55 -4.26
C SER A 32 -0.23 -3.11 -4.76
N ASP A 33 0.82 -2.80 -5.50
CA ASP A 33 1.11 -1.46 -6.03
C ASP A 33 1.11 -1.40 -7.57
N LYS A 34 0.76 -2.52 -8.22
CA LYS A 34 0.91 -2.69 -9.67
C LYS A 34 -0.41 -3.03 -10.34
N LEU A 35 -0.69 -2.30 -11.40
CA LEU A 35 -1.75 -2.59 -12.35
C LEU A 35 -1.12 -2.98 -13.69
N SER A 36 -1.62 -4.06 -14.30
CA SER A 36 -1.37 -4.30 -15.73
C SER A 36 -2.01 -3.19 -16.57
N ALA A 37 -1.59 -3.06 -17.84
CA ALA A 37 -2.17 -2.07 -18.76
C ALA A 37 -3.71 -2.23 -18.86
N THR A 38 -4.19 -3.46 -19.04
CA THR A 38 -5.64 -3.74 -19.14
C THR A 38 -6.39 -3.39 -17.85
N GLN A 39 -5.83 -3.69 -16.69
CA GLN A 39 -6.43 -3.31 -15.41
C GLN A 39 -6.47 -1.79 -15.25
N ARG A 40 -5.37 -1.11 -15.60
CA ARG A 40 -5.30 0.35 -15.56
C ARG A 40 -6.37 0.97 -16.46
N ASP A 41 -6.53 0.49 -17.69
CA ASP A 41 -7.57 0.97 -18.61
C ASP A 41 -8.98 0.73 -18.07
N SER A 42 -9.24 -0.47 -17.53
CA SER A 42 -10.53 -0.81 -16.92
C SER A 42 -10.87 0.10 -15.74
N LEU A 43 -9.90 0.31 -14.84
CA LEU A 43 -10.09 1.16 -13.65
C LEU A 43 -10.25 2.63 -14.03
N GLN A 44 -9.48 3.12 -15.00
CA GLN A 44 -9.65 4.47 -15.55
C GLN A 44 -11.05 4.69 -16.09
N ASN A 45 -11.59 3.73 -16.85
CA ASN A 45 -12.95 3.83 -17.39
C ASN A 45 -14.00 3.83 -16.27
N ASN A 46 -13.81 3.02 -15.22
CA ASN A 46 -14.72 3.03 -14.07
C ASN A 46 -14.73 4.40 -13.38
N ILE A 47 -13.56 4.97 -13.09
CA ILE A 47 -13.45 6.27 -12.41
C ILE A 47 -13.99 7.40 -13.31
N LYS A 48 -13.68 7.40 -14.61
CA LYS A 48 -14.20 8.37 -15.58
C LYS A 48 -15.72 8.39 -15.64
N ARG A 49 -16.36 7.21 -15.64
CA ARG A 49 -17.83 7.10 -15.58
C ARG A 49 -18.40 7.79 -14.35
N GLN A 50 -17.80 7.56 -13.18
CA GLN A 50 -18.28 8.08 -11.90
C GLN A 50 -18.05 9.58 -11.76
N LEU A 51 -16.87 10.07 -12.18
CA LEU A 51 -16.52 11.50 -12.15
C LEU A 51 -17.07 12.30 -13.33
N LYS A 52 -17.67 11.65 -14.33
CA LYS A 52 -18.17 12.26 -15.57
C LYS A 52 -17.10 13.10 -16.28
N THR A 53 -15.87 12.59 -16.33
CA THR A 53 -14.73 13.22 -17.00
C THR A 53 -14.23 12.39 -18.17
N GLU A 54 -13.74 13.05 -19.22
CA GLU A 54 -13.14 12.40 -20.38
C GLU A 54 -11.65 12.08 -20.17
N ARG A 55 -10.97 12.88 -19.35
CA ARG A 55 -9.53 12.80 -19.12
C ARG A 55 -9.26 12.43 -17.67
N LEU A 56 -8.45 11.39 -17.51
CA LEU A 56 -8.00 10.89 -16.23
C LEU A 56 -6.72 10.09 -16.48
N ASN A 57 -5.77 10.20 -15.57
CA ASN A 57 -4.59 9.36 -15.48
C ASN A 57 -4.50 8.77 -14.07
N ILE A 58 -4.09 7.50 -13.97
CA ILE A 58 -3.78 6.86 -12.68
C ILE A 58 -2.28 7.01 -12.43
N LEU A 59 -1.96 7.77 -11.39
CA LEU A 59 -0.59 8.02 -10.95
C LEU A 59 -0.08 6.84 -10.11
N GLU A 60 -0.84 6.48 -9.08
CA GLU A 60 -0.50 5.39 -8.16
C GLU A 60 -1.72 4.55 -7.82
N PHE A 61 -1.48 3.29 -7.46
CA PHE A 61 -2.50 2.35 -7.05
C PHE A 61 -2.01 1.58 -5.84
N PHE A 62 -2.90 1.38 -4.88
CA PHE A 62 -2.62 0.65 -3.66
C PHE A 62 -3.79 -0.25 -3.33
N LYS A 63 -3.53 -1.53 -3.10
CA LYS A 63 -4.56 -2.47 -2.67
C LYS A 63 -4.10 -3.35 -1.54
N GLU A 64 -4.94 -3.47 -0.54
CA GLU A 64 -4.83 -4.45 0.52
C GLU A 64 -6.20 -5.09 0.74
N GLN A 65 -6.26 -6.42 0.57
CA GLN A 65 -7.50 -7.20 0.72
C GLN A 65 -8.65 -6.62 -0.14
N ASN A 66 -9.74 -6.18 0.49
CA ASN A 66 -10.94 -5.62 -0.12
C ASN A 66 -10.97 -4.08 -0.09
N SER A 67 -9.82 -3.43 0.04
CA SER A 67 -9.73 -1.95 -0.01
C SER A 67 -8.65 -1.53 -0.97
N SER A 68 -8.93 -0.49 -1.75
CA SER A 68 -7.92 0.11 -2.62
C SER A 68 -8.01 1.62 -2.63
N ILE A 69 -6.85 2.24 -2.78
CA ILE A 69 -6.67 3.68 -2.93
C ILE A 69 -6.04 3.91 -4.30
N VAL A 70 -6.63 4.81 -5.07
CA VAL A 70 -6.15 5.16 -6.42
C VAL A 70 -5.81 6.64 -6.44
N TYR A 71 -4.55 6.97 -6.69
CA TYR A 71 -4.12 8.35 -6.87
C TYR A 71 -4.28 8.75 -8.33
N ILE A 72 -5.04 9.82 -8.59
CA ILE A 72 -5.46 10.21 -9.93
C ILE A 72 -5.17 11.68 -10.23
N GLU A 73 -4.98 11.95 -11.52
CA GLU A 73 -4.92 13.29 -12.10
C GLU A 73 -6.07 13.45 -13.11
N THR A 74 -6.82 14.56 -13.02
CA THR A 74 -7.94 14.86 -13.94
C THR A 74 -7.71 16.07 -14.84
N TYR A 75 -6.53 16.73 -14.74
CA TYR A 75 -6.09 17.91 -15.50
C TYR A 75 -6.98 19.18 -15.40
N GLY A 76 -8.13 19.10 -14.76
CA GLY A 76 -9.04 20.23 -14.52
C GLY A 76 -9.22 20.59 -13.04
N ALA A 77 -8.61 19.81 -12.15
CA ALA A 77 -8.61 19.98 -10.70
C ALA A 77 -7.32 19.40 -10.12
N ASP A 78 -7.10 19.64 -8.82
CA ASP A 78 -6.00 19.05 -8.07
C ASP A 78 -6.02 17.52 -8.16
N GLU A 79 -4.84 16.91 -8.01
CA GLU A 79 -4.70 15.46 -7.88
C GLU A 79 -5.51 14.96 -6.68
N ALA A 80 -6.06 13.75 -6.81
CA ALA A 80 -7.03 13.22 -5.86
C ALA A 80 -6.78 11.76 -5.53
N PHE A 81 -7.11 11.38 -4.30
CA PHE A 81 -7.18 9.99 -3.85
C PHE A 81 -8.63 9.51 -3.91
N VAL A 82 -8.86 8.43 -4.66
CA VAL A 82 -10.14 7.74 -4.77
C VAL A 82 -10.08 6.46 -3.94
N PHE A 83 -11.08 6.26 -3.09
CA PHE A 83 -11.12 5.14 -2.14
C PHE A 83 -12.23 4.16 -2.51
N TYR A 84 -11.90 2.88 -2.55
CA TYR A 84 -12.85 1.79 -2.79
C TYR A 84 -12.91 0.85 -1.59
N SER A 85 -14.11 0.31 -1.36
CA SER A 85 -14.34 -0.86 -0.51
C SER A 85 -15.00 -1.93 -1.39
N GLY A 86 -14.24 -2.97 -1.75
CA GLY A 86 -14.69 -4.02 -2.68
C GLY A 86 -13.82 -4.15 -3.92
N ASP A 87 -14.48 -4.41 -5.07
CA ASP A 87 -13.88 -4.59 -6.39
C ASP A 87 -13.84 -3.25 -7.14
N GLU A 88 -12.66 -2.62 -7.17
CA GLU A 88 -12.40 -1.32 -7.79
C GLU A 88 -12.71 -1.26 -9.30
N PHE A 89 -12.83 -2.42 -9.96
CA PHE A 89 -13.15 -2.50 -11.38
C PHE A 89 -14.65 -2.50 -11.67
N LYS A 90 -15.49 -2.72 -10.64
CA LYS A 90 -16.95 -2.87 -10.80
C LYS A 90 -17.75 -1.96 -9.88
N ASP A 91 -17.28 -1.76 -8.67
CA ASP A 91 -17.99 -1.01 -7.64
C ASP A 91 -17.78 0.50 -7.82
N ASP A 92 -18.66 1.29 -7.19
CA ASP A 92 -18.48 2.73 -7.09
C ASP A 92 -17.50 3.07 -5.95
N PHE A 93 -16.72 4.14 -6.09
CA PHE A 93 -15.83 4.60 -5.02
C PHE A 93 -16.66 5.16 -3.86
N ILE A 94 -16.17 4.94 -2.63
CA ILE A 94 -16.87 5.36 -1.41
C ILE A 94 -16.59 6.82 -1.05
N THR A 95 -15.43 7.35 -1.42
CA THR A 95 -15.06 8.75 -1.21
C THR A 95 -13.92 9.16 -2.13
N ILE A 96 -13.78 10.48 -2.33
CA ILE A 96 -12.68 11.12 -3.04
C ILE A 96 -12.14 12.27 -2.19
N TRP A 97 -10.82 12.33 -2.00
CA TRP A 97 -10.13 13.41 -1.30
C TRP A 97 -9.16 14.10 -2.25
N SER A 98 -9.20 15.43 -2.32
CA SER A 98 -8.33 16.25 -3.16
C SER A 98 -7.91 17.51 -2.43
N GLY A 99 -6.83 18.14 -2.88
CA GLY A 99 -6.29 19.36 -2.26
C GLY A 99 -5.31 19.05 -1.13
N ALA A 100 -4.52 20.07 -0.76
CA ALA A 100 -3.61 19.98 0.37
C ALA A 100 -4.36 20.17 1.68
N ALA A 101 -4.07 19.34 2.67
CA ALA A 101 -4.46 19.65 4.05
C ALA A 101 -3.55 20.77 4.56
N GLU A 102 -4.12 21.91 4.92
CA GLU A 102 -3.33 22.98 5.54
C GLU A 102 -3.17 22.70 7.04
N ILE A 103 -2.00 23.00 7.60
CA ILE A 103 -1.71 22.88 9.04
C ILE A 103 -2.72 23.70 9.89
N SER A 104 -3.34 24.72 9.30
CA SER A 104 -4.40 25.52 9.90
C SER A 104 -5.69 24.73 10.17
N GLU A 105 -5.94 23.64 9.42
CA GLU A 105 -7.13 22.80 9.49
C GLU A 105 -7.03 21.70 10.55
N GLU A 106 -5.82 21.40 11.04
CA GLU A 106 -5.56 20.37 12.07
C GLU A 106 -5.88 20.85 13.51
N LYS A 107 -6.16 22.14 13.70
CA LYS A 107 -6.47 22.70 15.02
C LYS A 107 -7.91 22.42 15.43
N ILE A 108 -8.08 21.33 16.19
CA ILE A 108 -9.26 21.03 17.02
C ILE A 108 -9.10 21.68 18.40
#